data_AF-A0A8S3EVX1-F1
#
_entry.id   AF-A0A8S3EVX1-F1
#
_cell.length_a   1.000
_cell.length_b   1.000
_cell.length_c   1.000
_cell.angle_alpha   90.00
_cell.angle_beta   90.00
_cell.angle_gamma   90.00
#
_symmetry.space_group_name_H-M   'P 1'
#
loop_
_entity.id
_entity.type
_entity.pdbx_description
1 polymer ?
#
loop_
_entity_poly.entity_id
_entity_poly.type
_entity_poly.pdbx_seq_one_letter_code
_entity_poly.pdbx_strand_id
1 'polypeptide(L)'
;TRDFICQNGQNGGDCLITYKYRRSCNCCRLAKCFRVGMKKSFILTDEERESRNKVVAENRLKRGKIPKPQTIVWMQLPKLLSVSPNSAQYLSPLDDGRLSNIFHAYEKTCIAARNTQFPSFPAAKYDSLHDFFNEISLAFPVFVEYFKQIPEFENITMDDRIRLLKNHFCIIVNINEFLMHPETSSNLVATWTNLFGIDVTERLLKRNQLLEAFLYDFILLKLVLIVLVLSSSNSRNIDDVDLDLICDDSLSILS
;
A
#
# COMPACT_ATOMS: atom_id res chain seq x y z
N THR A 1 20.40 33.55 -15.08
CA THR A 1 20.25 32.13 -15.51
C THR A 1 21.20 31.92 -16.67
N ARG A 2 21.92 30.80 -16.78
CA ARG A 2 22.82 30.59 -17.93
C ARG A 2 21.99 30.31 -19.17
N ASP A 3 22.15 31.13 -20.20
CA ASP A 3 21.46 30.93 -21.47
C ASP A 3 22.23 29.89 -22.30
N PHE A 4 21.55 28.80 -22.64
CA PHE A 4 22.14 27.75 -23.47
C PHE A 4 21.85 28.04 -24.94
N ILE A 5 22.91 28.15 -25.75
CA ILE A 5 22.80 28.38 -27.19
C ILE A 5 22.93 27.03 -27.91
N CYS A 6 22.01 26.75 -28.82
CA CYS A 6 22.10 25.58 -29.70
C CYS A 6 23.09 25.86 -30.83
N GLN A 7 24.16 25.05 -30.94
CA GLN A 7 25.16 25.21 -32.00
C GLN A 7 24.68 24.71 -33.38
N ASN A 8 23.63 23.89 -33.42
CA ASN A 8 22.96 23.49 -34.68
C ASN A 8 22.02 24.60 -35.22
N GLY A 9 22.02 25.77 -34.58
CA GLY A 9 21.14 26.91 -34.83
C GLY A 9 21.36 27.67 -36.15
N GLN A 10 22.00 27.09 -37.16
CA GLN A 10 21.78 27.55 -38.55
C GLN A 10 20.50 26.94 -39.16
N ASN A 11 19.93 25.87 -38.57
CA ASN A 11 18.72 25.19 -39.07
C ASN A 11 17.68 24.90 -37.95
N GLY A 12 17.12 25.93 -37.31
CA GLY A 12 15.81 25.82 -36.63
C GLY A 12 15.74 25.22 -35.21
N GLY A 13 16.85 24.77 -34.61
CA GLY A 13 16.87 24.50 -33.17
C GLY A 13 16.07 23.28 -32.68
N ASP A 14 15.96 22.22 -33.48
CA ASP A 14 15.21 20.98 -33.16
C ASP A 14 16.12 19.73 -33.06
N CYS A 15 17.13 19.76 -32.18
CA CYS A 15 17.95 18.57 -31.96
C CYS A 15 17.12 17.40 -31.42
N LEU A 16 17.33 16.20 -31.98
CA LEU A 16 16.66 14.97 -31.52
C LEU A 16 17.14 14.58 -30.11
N ILE A 17 16.25 14.70 -29.12
CA ILE A 17 16.54 14.35 -27.72
C ILE A 17 16.07 12.92 -27.40
N THR A 18 16.98 11.95 -27.48
CA THR A 18 16.81 10.55 -27.03
C THR A 18 17.69 10.26 -25.81
N TYR A 19 17.54 9.07 -25.21
CA TYR A 19 18.39 8.62 -24.10
C TYR A 19 19.90 8.75 -24.40
N LYS A 20 20.32 8.38 -25.62
CA LYS A 20 21.73 8.43 -26.06
C LYS A 20 22.21 9.86 -26.34
N TYR A 21 21.37 10.70 -26.97
CA TYR A 21 21.79 12.02 -27.49
C TYR A 21 21.34 13.22 -26.64
N ARG A 22 20.67 13.01 -25.50
CA ARG A 22 20.17 14.09 -24.62
C ARG A 22 21.26 15.00 -24.05
N ARG A 23 22.52 14.57 -23.99
CA ARG A 23 23.64 15.40 -23.49
C ARG A 23 24.27 16.26 -24.60
N SER A 24 23.92 16.02 -25.86
CA SER A 24 24.54 16.67 -27.02
C SER A 24 24.08 18.12 -27.22
N CYS A 25 22.89 18.49 -26.73
CA CYS A 25 22.42 19.88 -26.80
C CYS A 25 21.60 20.25 -25.56
N ASN A 26 22.19 21.08 -24.69
CA ASN A 26 21.52 21.56 -23.47
C ASN A 26 20.36 22.51 -23.78
N CYS A 27 20.45 23.29 -24.86
CA CYS A 27 19.40 24.21 -25.29
C CYS A 27 18.12 23.47 -25.67
N CYS A 28 18.18 22.57 -26.66
CA CYS A 28 17.02 21.80 -27.12
C CYS A 28 16.49 20.84 -26.04
N ARG A 29 17.37 20.30 -25.18
CA ARG A 29 16.94 19.51 -24.02
C ARG A 29 16.09 20.35 -23.06
N LEU A 30 16.56 21.54 -22.70
CA LEU A 30 15.83 22.44 -21.81
C LEU A 30 14.49 22.88 -22.43
N ALA A 31 14.48 23.21 -23.72
CA ALA A 31 13.25 23.52 -24.45
C ALA A 31 12.25 22.36 -24.45
N LYS A 32 12.72 21.11 -24.62
CA LYS A 32 11.87 19.92 -24.53
C LYS A 32 11.31 19.72 -23.11
N CYS A 33 12.09 19.99 -22.05
CA CYS A 33 11.60 19.93 -20.66
C CYS A 33 10.38 20.84 -20.44
N PHE A 34 10.41 22.07 -20.96
CA PHE A 34 9.25 22.97 -20.89
C PHE A 34 8.09 22.49 -21.78
N ARG A 35 8.37 21.98 -22.98
CA ARG A 35 7.35 21.45 -23.90
C ARG A 35 6.56 20.27 -23.32
N VAL A 36 7.21 19.44 -22.50
CA VAL A 36 6.53 18.33 -21.79
C VAL A 36 5.84 18.78 -20.49
N GLY A 37 5.82 20.09 -20.19
CA GLY A 37 5.02 20.66 -19.11
C GLY A 37 5.76 20.96 -17.81
N MET A 38 7.10 20.86 -17.75
CA MET A 38 7.85 21.26 -16.55
C MET A 38 7.73 22.78 -16.34
N LYS A 39 7.38 23.22 -15.12
CA LYS A 39 7.25 24.65 -14.80
C LYS A 39 8.40 25.13 -13.93
N LYS A 40 9.02 26.26 -14.29
CA LYS A 40 10.08 26.89 -13.50
C LYS A 40 9.60 27.29 -12.10
N SER A 41 8.32 27.64 -11.95
CA SER A 41 7.69 27.99 -10.67
C SER A 41 7.64 26.84 -9.65
N PHE A 42 7.89 25.60 -10.07
CA PHE A 42 7.96 24.43 -9.18
C PHE A 42 9.40 24.02 -8.84
N ILE A 43 10.38 24.79 -9.32
CA ILE A 43 11.77 24.65 -8.89
C ILE A 43 11.95 25.62 -7.72
N LEU A 44 12.34 25.08 -6.56
CA LEU A 44 12.64 25.90 -5.38
C LEU A 44 13.70 26.93 -5.72
N THR A 45 13.45 28.16 -5.27
CA THR A 45 14.47 29.21 -5.24
C THR A 45 15.63 28.81 -4.33
N ASP A 46 16.76 29.48 -4.48
CA ASP A 46 17.94 29.18 -3.66
C ASP A 46 17.63 29.47 -2.17
N GLU A 47 16.83 30.49 -1.88
CA GLU A 47 16.35 30.84 -0.54
C GLU A 47 15.42 29.76 0.06
N GLU A 48 14.46 29.25 -0.72
CA GLU A 48 13.57 28.17 -0.28
C GLU A 48 14.31 26.84 -0.07
N ARG A 49 15.30 26.55 -0.94
CA ARG A 49 16.16 25.37 -0.79
C ARG A 49 16.99 25.47 0.48
N GLU A 50 17.59 26.63 0.75
CA GLU A 50 18.37 26.84 1.97
C GLU A 50 17.50 26.72 3.23
N SER A 51 16.30 27.27 3.20
CA SER A 51 15.32 27.15 4.30
C SER A 51 14.92 25.69 4.54
N ARG A 52 14.63 24.93 3.47
CA ARG A 52 14.36 23.49 3.58
C ARG A 52 15.57 22.73 4.12
N ASN A 53 16.78 23.05 3.67
CA ASN A 53 18.00 22.41 4.14
C ASN A 53 18.26 22.67 5.63
N LYS A 54 17.99 23.89 6.12
CA LYS A 54 18.06 24.23 7.55
C LYS A 54 17.09 23.39 8.37
N VAL A 55 15.82 23.32 7.95
CA VAL A 55 14.80 22.48 8.62
C VAL A 55 15.21 21.00 8.62
N VAL A 56 15.72 20.49 7.50
CA VAL A 56 16.19 19.09 7.39
C VAL A 56 17.41 18.85 8.28
N ALA A 57 18.37 19.78 8.33
CA ALA A 57 19.54 19.69 9.19
C ALA A 57 19.16 19.73 10.68
N GLU A 58 18.26 20.63 11.08
CA GLU A 58 17.71 20.69 12.43
C GLU A 58 16.96 19.39 12.79
N ASN A 59 16.16 18.85 11.88
CA ASN A 59 15.47 17.59 12.09
C ASN A 59 16.44 16.39 12.16
N ARG A 60 17.54 16.41 11.41
CA ARG A 60 18.61 15.42 11.51
C ARG A 60 19.37 15.52 12.84
N LEU A 61 19.62 16.72 13.34
CA LEU A 61 20.22 16.94 14.66
C LEU A 61 19.28 16.49 15.79
N LYS A 62 17.97 16.71 15.65
CA LYS A 62 16.94 16.16 16.57
C LYS A 62 16.91 14.63 16.52
N ARG A 63 17.15 14.03 15.35
CA ARG A 63 17.25 12.57 15.15
C ARG A 63 18.60 11.95 15.56
N GLY A 64 19.65 12.76 15.75
CA GLY A 64 20.98 12.33 16.22
C GLY A 64 21.02 11.91 17.69
N LYS A 65 19.93 12.13 18.44
CA LYS A 65 19.65 11.40 19.67
C LYS A 65 19.01 10.07 19.28
N ILE A 66 19.84 9.05 19.07
CA ILE A 66 19.38 7.65 19.08
C ILE A 66 18.55 7.51 20.36
N PRO A 67 17.23 7.25 20.29
CA PRO A 67 16.53 6.83 21.47
C PRO A 67 17.21 5.53 21.90
N LYS A 68 17.76 5.47 23.12
CA LYS A 68 18.00 4.19 23.81
C LYS A 68 16.80 3.29 23.52
N PRO A 69 16.97 1.99 23.20
CA PRO A 69 15.90 1.12 22.73
C PRO A 69 14.66 1.40 23.57
N GLN A 70 13.74 2.18 22.99
CA GLN A 70 12.55 2.59 23.68
C GLN A 70 11.75 1.30 23.69
N THR A 71 11.61 0.74 24.89
CA THR A 71 10.55 -0.21 25.22
C THR A 71 9.35 0.19 24.40
N ILE A 72 8.86 -0.69 23.54
CA ILE A 72 7.68 -0.47 22.71
C ILE A 72 6.60 0.10 23.64
N VAL A 73 6.40 1.41 23.58
CA VAL A 73 5.27 2.04 24.26
C VAL A 73 4.14 1.69 23.35
N TRP A 74 3.39 0.65 23.74
CA TRP A 74 2.08 0.32 23.19
C TRP A 74 1.38 1.63 22.82
N MET A 75 1.16 1.87 21.52
CA MET A 75 0.31 2.97 21.10
C MET A 75 -0.96 2.85 21.93
N GLN A 76 -1.25 3.85 22.75
CA GLN A 76 -2.56 3.91 23.39
C GLN A 76 -3.56 3.86 22.25
N LEU A 77 -4.35 2.77 22.22
CA LEU A 77 -5.42 2.58 21.27
C LEU A 77 -6.18 3.91 21.17
N PRO A 78 -6.38 4.48 19.97
CA PRO A 78 -7.11 5.72 19.81
C PRO A 78 -8.40 5.62 20.63
N LYS A 79 -8.61 6.55 21.58
CA LYS A 79 -9.85 6.56 22.35
C LYS A 79 -10.98 6.75 21.35
N LEU A 80 -11.73 5.69 21.10
CA LEU A 80 -12.95 5.74 20.31
C LEU A 80 -13.81 6.89 20.86
N LEU A 81 -14.28 7.76 19.98
CA LEU A 81 -15.14 8.89 20.36
C LEU A 81 -16.28 8.35 21.20
N SER A 82 -16.42 8.84 22.43
CA SER A 82 -17.53 8.44 23.31
C SER A 82 -18.81 9.02 22.72
N VAL A 83 -19.57 8.20 22.01
CA VAL A 83 -20.86 8.63 21.46
C VAL A 83 -21.94 8.51 22.54
N SER A 84 -22.83 9.50 22.59
CA SER A 84 -23.91 9.58 23.57
C SER A 84 -24.83 8.33 23.49
N PRO A 85 -25.36 7.83 24.63
CA PRO A 85 -26.31 6.71 24.64
C PRO A 85 -27.59 6.95 23.83
N ASN A 86 -27.94 8.21 23.55
CA ASN A 86 -29.20 8.58 22.88
C ASN A 86 -29.13 8.59 21.35
N SER A 87 -28.01 8.23 20.72
CA SER A 87 -27.85 8.20 19.26
C SER A 87 -27.97 6.79 18.65
N ALA A 88 -28.68 5.87 19.33
CA ALA A 88 -28.78 4.43 19.04
C ALA A 88 -29.51 4.01 17.73
N GLN A 89 -29.47 4.83 16.68
CA GLN A 89 -29.74 4.42 15.30
C GLN A 89 -28.58 4.87 14.41
N TYR A 90 -27.46 4.14 14.46
CA TYR A 90 -26.27 4.48 13.67
C TYR A 90 -26.30 3.92 12.25
N LEU A 91 -27.11 2.89 11.97
CA LEU A 91 -27.24 2.28 10.65
C LEU A 91 -28.70 2.05 10.30
N SER A 92 -29.06 2.28 9.04
CA SER A 92 -30.38 1.91 8.55
C SER A 92 -30.53 0.38 8.54
N PRO A 93 -31.75 -0.19 8.62
CA PRO A 93 -31.94 -1.64 8.47
C PRO A 93 -31.38 -2.19 7.15
N LEU A 94 -31.31 -1.35 6.13
CA LEU A 94 -30.70 -1.69 4.84
C LEU A 94 -29.18 -1.83 4.99
N ASP A 95 -28.51 -0.88 5.64
CA ASP A 95 -27.05 -0.89 5.80
C ASP A 95 -26.59 -1.99 6.76
N ASP A 96 -27.39 -2.28 7.80
CA ASP A 96 -27.17 -3.44 8.67
C ASP A 96 -27.23 -4.76 7.88
N GLY A 97 -28.23 -4.90 7.01
CA GLY A 97 -28.34 -6.05 6.10
C GLY A 97 -27.13 -6.20 5.17
N ARG A 98 -26.63 -5.09 4.60
CA ARG A 98 -25.45 -5.08 3.73
C ARG A 98 -24.20 -5.53 4.46
N LEU A 99 -23.95 -5.00 5.66
CA LEU A 99 -22.81 -5.42 6.47
C LEU A 99 -22.91 -6.89 6.83
N SER A 100 -24.10 -7.35 7.25
CA SER A 100 -24.36 -8.75 7.56
C SER A 100 -24.08 -9.67 6.37
N ASN A 101 -24.49 -9.30 5.16
CA ASN A 101 -24.20 -10.05 3.95
C ASN A 101 -22.69 -10.19 3.70
N ILE A 102 -21.95 -9.09 3.82
CA ILE A 102 -20.48 -9.07 3.63
C ILE A 102 -19.80 -9.98 4.66
N PHE A 103 -20.21 -9.93 5.93
CA PHE A 103 -19.63 -10.77 6.99
C PHE A 103 -19.96 -12.25 6.79
N HIS A 104 -21.21 -12.59 6.50
CA HIS A 104 -21.62 -13.98 6.30
C HIS A 104 -20.93 -14.59 5.07
N ALA A 105 -20.77 -13.82 3.99
CA ALA A 105 -20.00 -14.26 2.83
C ALA A 105 -18.55 -14.58 3.21
N TYR A 106 -17.91 -13.72 4.02
CA TYR A 106 -16.52 -13.91 4.46
C TYR A 106 -16.38 -15.15 5.35
N GLU A 107 -17.32 -15.37 6.27
CA GLU A 107 -17.32 -16.54 7.15
C GLU A 107 -17.46 -17.85 6.36
N LYS A 108 -18.40 -17.89 5.40
CA LYS A 108 -18.63 -19.08 4.56
C LYS A 108 -17.49 -19.41 3.61
N THR A 109 -16.64 -18.44 3.28
CA THR A 109 -15.59 -18.59 2.26
C THR A 109 -14.20 -18.54 2.90
N CYS A 110 -13.71 -17.36 3.28
CA CYS A 110 -12.36 -17.17 3.81
C CYS A 110 -12.12 -17.95 5.12
N ILE A 111 -13.06 -17.88 6.08
CA ILE A 111 -12.91 -18.59 7.36
C ILE A 111 -13.02 -20.10 7.17
N ALA A 112 -13.99 -20.56 6.40
CA ALA A 112 -14.14 -21.98 6.06
C ALA A 112 -12.90 -22.54 5.34
N ALA A 113 -12.33 -21.79 4.38
CA ALA A 113 -11.14 -22.17 3.64
C ALA A 113 -9.91 -22.27 4.55
N ARG A 114 -9.70 -21.34 5.48
CA ARG A 114 -8.60 -21.47 6.46
C ARG A 114 -8.72 -22.73 7.31
N ASN A 115 -9.91 -23.02 7.82
CA ASN A 115 -10.11 -24.16 8.71
C ASN A 115 -9.94 -25.52 8.00
N THR A 116 -10.06 -25.57 6.67
CA THR A 116 -10.08 -26.82 5.90
C THR A 116 -8.92 -26.97 4.91
N GLN A 117 -8.42 -25.88 4.33
CA GLN A 117 -7.44 -25.86 3.24
C GLN A 117 -6.12 -25.18 3.65
N PHE A 118 -6.14 -24.16 4.51
CA PHE A 118 -4.98 -23.35 4.87
C PHE A 118 -4.80 -23.21 6.39
N PRO A 119 -4.45 -24.30 7.11
CA PRO A 119 -4.34 -24.26 8.57
C PRO A 119 -3.17 -23.41 9.07
N SER A 120 -2.16 -23.18 8.23
CA SER A 120 -1.00 -22.34 8.48
C SER A 120 -0.60 -21.62 7.22
N PHE A 121 -0.09 -20.40 7.35
CA PHE A 121 0.50 -19.67 6.23
C PHE A 121 1.86 -19.05 6.62
N PRO A 122 2.85 -19.13 5.72
CA PRO A 122 2.94 -20.09 4.63
C PRO A 122 3.10 -21.51 5.18
N ALA A 123 2.65 -22.51 4.42
CA ALA A 123 2.68 -23.92 4.81
C ALA A 123 4.11 -24.43 5.03
N ALA A 124 5.08 -23.85 4.32
CA ALA A 124 6.50 -24.11 4.47
C ALA A 124 7.30 -22.81 4.36
N LYS A 125 8.61 -22.91 4.60
CA LYS A 125 9.54 -21.85 4.21
C LYS A 125 9.87 -21.97 2.72
N TYR A 126 10.04 -20.85 2.03
CA TYR A 126 10.38 -20.81 0.61
C TYR A 126 11.72 -20.10 0.37
N ASP A 127 12.45 -20.59 -0.63
CA ASP A 127 13.69 -20.00 -1.14
C ASP A 127 13.50 -19.43 -2.56
N SER A 128 12.32 -19.63 -3.16
CA SER A 128 11.96 -19.21 -4.51
C SER A 128 10.73 -18.32 -4.49
N LEU A 129 10.81 -17.16 -5.15
CA LEU A 129 9.66 -16.27 -5.35
C LEU A 129 8.51 -16.97 -6.05
N HIS A 130 8.81 -17.85 -6.99
CA HIS A 130 7.80 -18.56 -7.76
C HIS A 130 6.95 -19.46 -6.87
N ASP A 131 7.59 -20.24 -6.00
CA ASP A 131 6.90 -21.19 -5.13
C ASP A 131 6.10 -20.48 -4.03
N PHE A 132 6.64 -19.39 -3.50
CA PHE A 132 5.93 -18.54 -2.55
C PHE A 132 4.70 -17.88 -3.18
N PHE A 133 4.82 -17.34 -4.40
CA PHE A 133 3.68 -16.77 -5.11
C PHE A 133 2.66 -17.83 -5.56
N ASN A 134 3.09 -19.06 -5.81
CA ASN A 134 2.17 -20.15 -6.09
C ASN A 134 1.27 -20.45 -4.88
N GLU A 135 1.81 -20.44 -3.65
CA GLU A 135 0.98 -20.58 -2.44
C GLU A 135 0.04 -19.39 -2.25
N ILE A 136 0.54 -18.15 -2.39
CA ILE A 136 -0.31 -16.94 -2.31
C ILE A 136 -1.44 -16.98 -3.35
N SER A 137 -1.17 -17.54 -4.53
CA SER A 137 -2.17 -17.68 -5.61
C SER A 137 -3.34 -18.58 -5.23
N LEU A 138 -3.18 -19.48 -4.26
CA LEU A 138 -4.27 -20.33 -3.75
C LEU A 138 -5.36 -19.53 -3.04
N ALA A 139 -5.07 -18.32 -2.57
CA ALA A 139 -6.07 -17.44 -1.96
C ALA A 139 -7.00 -16.79 -3.00
N PHE A 140 -6.59 -16.72 -4.28
CA PHE A 140 -7.32 -15.99 -5.32
C PHE A 140 -8.72 -16.56 -5.55
N PRO A 141 -8.90 -17.89 -5.74
CA PRO A 141 -10.22 -18.47 -5.92
C PRO A 141 -11.13 -18.26 -4.70
N VAL A 142 -10.55 -18.28 -3.48
CA VAL A 142 -11.29 -18.05 -2.23
C VAL A 142 -11.87 -16.64 -2.20
N PHE A 143 -11.07 -15.63 -2.54
CA PHE A 143 -11.55 -14.26 -2.60
C PHE A 143 -12.56 -14.04 -3.73
N VAL A 144 -12.33 -14.60 -4.92
CA VAL A 144 -13.30 -14.50 -6.01
C VAL A 144 -14.64 -15.11 -5.59
N GLU A 145 -14.64 -16.24 -4.89
CA GLU A 145 -15.85 -16.85 -4.35
C GLU A 145 -16.49 -16.00 -3.25
N TYR A 146 -15.69 -15.44 -2.34
CA TYR A 146 -16.15 -14.48 -1.33
C TYR A 146 -16.93 -13.33 -1.97
N PHE A 147 -16.37 -12.67 -2.99
CA PHE A 147 -17.02 -11.54 -3.65
C PHE A 147 -18.29 -11.93 -4.39
N LYS A 148 -18.34 -13.12 -4.99
CA LYS A 148 -19.56 -13.64 -5.63
C LYS A 148 -20.70 -13.86 -4.63
N GLN A 149 -20.39 -14.16 -3.37
CA GLN A 149 -21.40 -14.39 -2.34
C GLN A 149 -21.94 -13.11 -1.70
N ILE A 150 -21.42 -11.92 -2.07
CA ILE A 150 -21.92 -10.63 -1.61
C ILE A 150 -22.99 -10.14 -2.61
N PRO A 151 -24.29 -10.12 -2.25
CA PRO A 151 -25.36 -9.69 -3.16
C PRO A 151 -25.16 -8.27 -3.70
N GLU A 152 -24.62 -7.37 -2.88
CA GLU A 152 -24.34 -5.98 -3.25
C GLU A 152 -23.24 -5.89 -4.32
N PHE A 153 -22.28 -6.81 -4.33
CA PHE A 153 -21.22 -6.86 -5.35
C PHE A 153 -21.79 -7.28 -6.71
N GLU A 154 -22.85 -8.09 -6.70
CA GLU A 154 -23.57 -8.50 -7.90
C GLU A 154 -24.36 -7.38 -8.58
N ASN A 155 -24.50 -6.22 -7.93
CA ASN A 155 -25.10 -5.02 -8.52
C ASN A 155 -24.08 -4.10 -9.21
N ILE A 156 -22.77 -4.38 -9.09
CA ILE A 156 -21.68 -3.59 -9.69
C ILE A 156 -21.45 -4.03 -11.14
N THR A 157 -21.00 -3.15 -12.04
CA THR A 157 -20.66 -3.54 -13.42
C THR A 157 -19.47 -4.52 -13.44
N MET A 158 -19.38 -5.38 -14.47
CA MET A 158 -18.26 -6.33 -14.56
C MET A 158 -16.89 -5.63 -14.63
N ASP A 159 -16.80 -4.50 -15.33
CA ASP A 159 -15.56 -3.73 -15.43
C ASP A 159 -15.13 -3.17 -14.06
N ASP A 160 -16.08 -2.66 -13.28
CA ASP A 160 -15.80 -2.13 -11.95
C ASP A 160 -15.47 -3.25 -10.94
N ARG A 161 -16.13 -4.42 -11.04
CA ARG A 161 -15.76 -5.59 -10.23
C ARG A 161 -14.31 -6.01 -10.50
N ILE A 162 -13.92 -6.10 -11.77
CA ILE A 162 -12.54 -6.44 -12.16
C ILE A 162 -11.57 -5.39 -11.64
N ARG A 163 -11.91 -4.10 -11.72
CA ARG A 163 -11.08 -3.00 -11.21
C ARG A 163 -10.91 -3.06 -9.70
N LEU A 164 -12.00 -3.27 -8.95
CA LEU A 164 -11.96 -3.38 -7.48
C LEU A 164 -11.06 -4.53 -7.04
N LEU A 165 -11.20 -5.70 -7.68
CA LEU A 165 -10.35 -6.84 -7.40
C LEU A 165 -8.89 -6.52 -7.69
N LYS A 166 -8.56 -6.04 -8.90
CA LYS A 166 -7.16 -5.77 -9.28
C LYS A 166 -6.47 -4.76 -8.36
N ASN A 167 -7.17 -3.70 -7.97
CA ASN A 167 -6.56 -2.62 -7.18
C ASN A 167 -6.30 -3.00 -5.72
N HIS A 168 -7.14 -3.85 -5.14
CA HIS A 168 -7.09 -4.11 -3.68
C HIS A 168 -6.66 -5.52 -3.33
N PHE A 169 -6.47 -6.40 -4.31
CA PHE A 169 -6.18 -7.81 -4.06
C PHE A 169 -4.99 -8.02 -3.13
N CYS A 170 -3.87 -7.34 -3.39
CA CYS A 170 -2.66 -7.48 -2.57
C CYS A 170 -2.92 -7.07 -1.11
N ILE A 171 -3.62 -5.96 -0.90
CA ILE A 171 -3.95 -5.46 0.44
C ILE A 171 -4.92 -6.40 1.15
N ILE A 172 -5.92 -6.92 0.43
CA ILE A 172 -6.88 -7.91 0.93
C ILE A 172 -6.16 -9.18 1.40
N VAL A 173 -5.21 -9.72 0.63
CA VAL A 173 -4.40 -10.88 1.03
C VAL A 173 -3.66 -10.59 2.32
N ASN A 174 -2.96 -9.45 2.40
CA ASN A 174 -2.20 -9.08 3.57
C ASN A 174 -3.10 -8.94 4.81
N ILE A 175 -4.23 -8.25 4.73
CA ILE A 175 -5.15 -8.09 5.87
C ILE A 175 -5.79 -9.42 6.27
N ASN A 176 -6.26 -10.19 5.28
CA ASN A 176 -6.84 -11.50 5.52
C ASN A 176 -5.85 -12.42 6.23
N GLU A 177 -4.58 -12.41 5.82
CA GLU A 177 -3.53 -13.17 6.49
C GLU A 177 -3.54 -12.94 8.00
N PHE A 178 -3.59 -11.69 8.49
CA PHE A 178 -3.64 -11.43 9.94
C PHE A 178 -4.98 -11.77 10.59
N LEU A 179 -6.09 -11.56 9.88
CA LEU A 179 -7.40 -12.00 10.38
C LEU A 179 -7.43 -13.52 10.60
N MET A 180 -6.65 -14.26 9.81
CA MET A 180 -6.56 -15.72 9.85
C MET A 180 -5.39 -16.24 10.69
N HIS A 181 -4.28 -15.52 10.78
CA HIS A 181 -3.07 -15.89 11.50
C HIS A 181 -2.59 -14.67 12.29
N PRO A 182 -3.08 -14.50 13.53
CA PRO A 182 -2.85 -13.30 14.32
C PRO A 182 -1.41 -13.14 14.81
N GLU A 183 -0.54 -14.13 14.56
CA GLU A 183 0.89 -14.04 14.83
C GLU A 183 1.65 -14.37 13.55
N THR A 184 2.66 -13.56 13.27
CA THR A 184 3.57 -13.78 12.14
C THR A 184 4.32 -15.10 12.31
N SER A 185 4.11 -16.06 11.39
CA SER A 185 4.70 -17.39 11.50
C SER A 185 6.21 -17.39 11.25
N SER A 186 6.93 -18.32 11.90
CA SER A 186 8.38 -18.49 11.67
C SER A 186 8.71 -18.88 10.22
N ASN A 187 7.81 -19.61 9.55
CA ASN A 187 7.92 -19.92 8.12
C ASN A 187 7.89 -18.66 7.26
N LEU A 188 7.03 -17.69 7.59
CA LEU A 188 6.94 -16.43 6.85
C LEU A 188 8.19 -15.58 7.05
N VAL A 189 8.65 -15.45 8.30
CA VAL A 189 9.89 -14.72 8.62
C VAL A 189 11.09 -15.33 7.88
N ALA A 190 11.19 -16.67 7.88
CA ALA A 190 12.24 -17.38 7.15
C ALA A 190 12.12 -17.13 5.63
N THR A 191 10.92 -17.23 5.08
CA THR A 191 10.65 -16.98 3.65
C THR A 191 11.04 -15.57 3.24
N TRP A 192 10.64 -14.55 4.00
CA TRP A 192 11.05 -13.16 3.71
C TRP A 192 12.55 -12.96 3.78
N THR A 193 13.21 -13.58 4.77
CA THR A 193 14.67 -13.49 4.91
C THR A 193 15.37 -14.12 3.72
N ASN A 194 14.89 -15.28 3.27
CA ASN A 194 15.43 -15.98 2.11
C ASN A 194 15.25 -15.20 0.80
N LEU A 195 14.08 -14.59 0.61
CA LEU A 195 13.71 -13.95 -0.66
C LEU A 195 14.16 -12.49 -0.76
N PHE A 196 14.13 -11.75 0.34
CA PHE A 196 14.28 -10.29 0.35
C PHE A 196 15.42 -9.80 1.26
N GLY A 197 16.00 -10.68 2.08
CA GLY A 197 17.05 -10.33 3.03
C GLY A 197 16.54 -9.74 4.34
N ILE A 198 17.43 -9.67 5.32
CA ILE A 198 17.11 -9.33 6.72
C ILE A 198 16.50 -7.93 6.85
N ASP A 199 17.04 -6.93 6.15
CA ASP A 199 16.57 -5.55 6.25
C ASP A 199 15.10 -5.40 5.84
N VAL A 200 14.67 -6.09 4.77
CA VAL A 200 13.28 -6.07 4.31
C VAL A 200 12.39 -6.84 5.28
N THR A 201 12.84 -8.01 5.75
CA THR A 201 12.12 -8.81 6.75
C THR A 201 11.83 -8.01 8.02
N GLU A 202 12.80 -7.25 8.54
CA GLU A 202 12.60 -6.45 9.74
C GLU A 202 11.52 -5.37 9.55
N ARG A 203 11.47 -4.74 8.38
CA ARG A 203 10.41 -3.76 8.05
C ARG A 203 9.04 -4.42 7.93
N LEU A 204 8.96 -5.57 7.27
CA LEU A 204 7.73 -6.35 7.15
C LEU A 204 7.24 -6.84 8.51
N LEU A 205 8.14 -7.33 9.37
CA LEU A 205 7.81 -7.76 10.73
C LEU A 205 7.30 -6.58 11.58
N LYS A 206 7.91 -5.41 11.45
CA LYS A 206 7.44 -4.20 12.15
C LYS A 206 6.05 -3.77 11.66
N ARG A 207 5.78 -3.83 10.36
CA ARG A 207 4.44 -3.61 9.79
C ARG A 207 3.45 -4.63 10.36
N ASN A 208 3.84 -5.90 10.42
CA ASN A 208 3.03 -6.97 10.99
C ASN A 208 2.67 -6.71 12.45
N GLN A 209 3.64 -6.31 13.27
CA GLN A 209 3.40 -5.97 14.68
C GLN A 209 2.43 -4.80 14.86
N LEU A 210 2.42 -3.83 13.93
CA LEU A 210 1.42 -2.75 13.94
C LEU A 210 0.02 -3.30 13.66
N LEU A 211 -0.12 -4.17 12.64
CA LEU A 211 -1.38 -4.85 12.33
C LEU A 211 -1.87 -5.71 13.50
N GLU A 212 -0.95 -6.41 14.17
CA GLU A 212 -1.25 -7.21 15.36
C GLU A 212 -1.84 -6.36 16.50
N ALA A 213 -1.39 -5.11 16.67
CA ALA A 213 -1.95 -4.19 17.66
C ALA A 213 -3.42 -3.80 17.37
N PHE A 214 -3.86 -3.85 16.10
CA PHE A 214 -5.24 -3.60 15.70
C PHE A 214 -6.13 -4.86 15.77
N LEU A 215 -5.58 -6.04 16.05
CA LEU A 215 -6.37 -7.28 16.20
C LEU A 215 -7.25 -7.29 17.47
N TYR A 216 -6.94 -6.47 18.48
CA TYR A 216 -7.79 -6.35 19.67
C TYR A 216 -9.21 -5.84 19.35
N ASP A 217 -9.38 -5.20 18.20
CA ASP A 217 -10.68 -4.88 17.64
C ASP A 217 -10.78 -5.39 16.20
N PHE A 218 -11.03 -6.70 16.05
CA PHE A 218 -11.26 -7.34 14.75
C PHE A 218 -12.32 -6.61 13.89
N ILE A 219 -13.18 -5.78 14.48
CA ILE A 219 -14.16 -4.98 13.75
C ILE A 219 -13.43 -3.95 12.87
N LEU A 220 -12.38 -3.30 13.35
CA LEU A 220 -11.62 -2.31 12.59
C LEU A 220 -10.97 -2.91 11.34
N LEU A 221 -10.30 -4.06 11.47
CA LEU A 221 -9.66 -4.72 10.32
C LEU A 221 -10.71 -5.22 9.31
N LYS A 222 -11.86 -5.69 9.79
CA LYS A 222 -12.96 -6.06 8.89
C LYS A 222 -13.60 -4.84 8.23
N LEU A 223 -13.71 -3.70 8.93
CA LEU A 223 -14.19 -2.44 8.36
C LEU A 223 -13.20 -1.91 7.31
N VAL A 224 -11.89 -2.02 7.54
CA VAL A 224 -10.87 -1.68 6.53
C VAL A 224 -11.01 -2.61 5.33
N LEU A 225 -11.21 -3.91 5.53
CA LEU A 225 -11.50 -4.85 4.44
C LEU A 225 -12.73 -4.41 3.63
N ILE A 226 -13.84 -4.07 4.31
CA ILE A 226 -15.06 -3.57 3.67
C ILE A 226 -14.81 -2.27 2.90
N VAL A 227 -14.10 -1.31 3.50
CA VAL A 227 -13.80 -0.02 2.87
C VAL A 227 -12.92 -0.23 1.64
N LEU A 228 -11.88 -1.04 1.72
CA LEU A 228 -11.00 -1.34 0.58
C LEU A 228 -11.75 -2.05 -0.54
N VAL A 229 -12.59 -3.03 -0.20
CA VAL A 229 -13.45 -3.75 -1.17
C VAL A 229 -14.40 -2.82 -1.91
N LEU A 230 -14.90 -1.77 -1.24
CA LEU A 230 -15.95 -0.89 -1.79
C LEU A 230 -15.43 0.47 -2.25
N SER A 231 -14.15 0.80 -2.02
CA SER A 231 -13.57 2.08 -2.43
C SER A 231 -12.85 1.92 -3.75
N SER A 232 -13.29 2.60 -4.81
CA SER A 232 -12.47 2.70 -6.01
C SER A 232 -11.36 3.75 -5.79
N SER A 233 -10.25 3.36 -5.16
CA SER A 233 -9.06 4.21 -5.19
C SER A 233 -8.70 4.44 -6.66
N ASN A 234 -8.59 5.71 -7.04
CA ASN A 234 -8.34 6.16 -8.41
C ASN A 234 -6.88 5.90 -8.84
N SER A 235 -6.26 4.84 -8.32
CA SER A 235 -4.91 4.40 -8.65
C SER A 235 -4.89 3.93 -10.11
N ARG A 236 -4.68 4.90 -11.00
CA ARG A 236 -4.34 4.69 -12.40
C ARG A 236 -2.82 4.79 -12.43
N ASN A 237 -2.13 3.66 -12.61
CA ASN A 237 -0.67 3.50 -12.60
C ASN A 237 -0.01 3.44 -11.21
N ILE A 238 -0.12 2.30 -10.55
CA ILE A 238 0.97 1.82 -9.71
C ILE A 238 1.65 0.72 -10.52
N ASP A 239 2.91 0.93 -10.89
CA ASP A 239 3.73 -0.13 -11.47
C ASP A 239 3.98 -1.17 -10.37
N ASP A 240 3.32 -2.33 -10.48
CA ASP A 240 3.19 -3.44 -9.50
C ASP A 240 4.52 -4.15 -9.11
N VAL A 241 5.67 -3.49 -9.16
CA VAL A 241 6.98 -4.15 -8.99
C VAL A 241 7.82 -3.55 -7.85
N ASP A 242 7.37 -2.48 -7.19
CA ASP A 242 8.14 -1.87 -6.11
C ASP A 242 7.70 -2.34 -4.72
N LEU A 243 8.45 -3.30 -4.15
CA LEU A 243 8.20 -3.87 -2.83
C LEU A 243 8.31 -2.82 -1.70
N ASP A 244 9.10 -1.76 -1.91
CA ASP A 244 9.19 -0.64 -0.97
C ASP A 244 7.88 0.16 -0.95
N LEU A 245 7.23 0.33 -2.11
CA LEU A 245 5.92 1.00 -2.20
C LEU A 245 4.81 0.18 -1.52
N ILE A 246 4.83 -1.15 -1.64
CA ILE A 246 3.87 -2.04 -0.97
C ILE A 246 4.01 -1.94 0.56
N CYS A 247 5.25 -1.87 1.07
CA CYS A 247 5.52 -1.70 2.49
C CYS A 247 5.04 -0.33 2.99
N ASP A 248 5.36 0.73 2.25
CA ASP A 248 5.05 2.11 2.63
C ASP A 248 3.54 2.43 2.52
N ASP A 249 2.85 1.92 1.49
CA ASP A 249 1.40 2.10 1.34
C ASP A 249 0.63 1.35 2.43
N SER A 250 1.06 0.14 2.79
CA SER A 250 0.45 -0.62 3.90
C SER A 250 0.60 0.09 5.24
N LEU A 251 1.74 0.76 5.47
CA LEU A 251 1.97 1.58 6.65
C LEU A 251 1.13 2.86 6.62
N SER A 252 0.94 3.47 5.45
CA SER A 252 0.15 4.70 5.29
C SER A 252 -1.35 4.53 5.60
N ILE A 253 -1.89 3.32 5.41
CA ILE A 253 -3.29 2.99 5.72
C ILE A 253 -3.52 2.92 7.24
N LEU A 254 -2.47 2.65 8.02
CA LEU A 254 -2.56 2.33 9.45
C LEU A 254 -1.87 3.35 10.36
N SER A 255 -1.19 4.36 9.79
CA SER A 255 -0.54 5.48 10.49
C SER A 255 -1.44 6.70 10.59
#